data_AF-A0A812Z0U9-F1
#
_entry.id   AF-A0A812Z0U9-F1
#
_cell.length_a   1.000
_cell.length_b   1.000
_cell.length_c   1.000
_cell.angle_alpha   90.00
_cell.angle_beta   90.00
_cell.angle_gamma   90.00
#
_symmetry.space_group_name_H-M   'P 1'
#
loop_
_entity.id
_entity.type
_entity.pdbx_description
1 polymer ?
#
loop_
_entity_poly.entity_id
_entity_poly.type
_entity_poly.pdbx_seq_one_letter_code
_entity_poly.pdbx_strand_id
1 'polypeptide(L)'
;MCNWGKNTNSSIWMITLSQQRAFTNHHVCFGTVMKGMRVVREIGELGTRVGRPAVPIRIVQCGVLEDGKEPPPPPSLELEDDAAPLMTEDEFRSISVSNKPGAVQPS
;
A
#
# COMPACT_ATOMS: atom_id res chain seq x y z
N MET A 1 -3.35 -5.96 -9.11
CA MET A 1 -2.10 -5.31 -9.56
C MET A 1 -2.38 -4.48 -10.79
N CYS A 2 -2.01 -3.20 -10.77
CA CYS A 2 -2.03 -2.36 -11.96
C CYS A 2 -0.87 -2.77 -12.87
N ASN A 3 -1.09 -2.73 -14.18
CA ASN A 3 -0.12 -3.12 -15.19
C ASN A 3 -0.39 -2.35 -16.49
N TRP A 4 0.55 -2.41 -17.42
CA TRP A 4 0.46 -1.84 -18.78
C TRP A 4 0.35 -2.92 -19.85
N GLY A 5 -0.22 -4.08 -19.50
CA GLY A 5 -0.29 -5.26 -20.35
C GLY A 5 0.20 -6.54 -19.66
N LYS A 6 0.19 -7.64 -20.40
CA LYS A 6 0.58 -8.96 -19.90
C LYS A 6 2.01 -8.92 -19.35
N ASN A 7 2.20 -9.47 -18.14
CA ASN A 7 3.50 -9.61 -17.48
C ASN A 7 4.24 -8.28 -17.21
N THR A 8 3.51 -7.17 -17.04
CA THR A 8 4.07 -5.85 -16.69
C THR A 8 3.64 -5.39 -15.29
N ASN A 9 3.57 -6.33 -14.34
CA ASN A 9 3.27 -5.98 -12.95
C ASN A 9 4.48 -5.26 -12.33
N SER A 10 4.21 -4.15 -11.66
CA SER A 10 5.20 -3.37 -10.91
C SER A 10 4.80 -3.32 -9.43
N SER A 11 5.12 -2.23 -8.73
CA SER A 11 4.67 -1.97 -7.35
C SER A 11 3.29 -1.29 -7.28
N ILE A 12 2.66 -0.98 -8.41
CA ILE A 12 1.37 -0.27 -8.42
C ILE A 12 0.23 -1.26 -8.19
N TRP A 13 -0.52 -1.05 -7.12
CA TRP A 13 -1.69 -1.84 -6.75
C TRP A 13 -2.93 -0.97 -6.56
N MET A 14 -4.07 -1.63 -6.42
CA MET A 14 -5.38 -1.00 -6.30
C MET A 14 -6.27 -1.84 -5.38
N ILE A 15 -7.15 -1.18 -4.64
CA ILE A 15 -8.23 -1.82 -3.87
C ILE A 15 -9.56 -1.47 -4.53
N THR A 16 -10.41 -2.47 -4.74
CA THR A 16 -11.73 -2.25 -5.36
C THR A 16 -12.75 -1.80 -4.31
N LEU A 17 -13.47 -0.71 -4.58
CA LEU A 17 -14.59 -0.23 -3.74
C LEU A 17 -15.91 -0.96 -4.03
N SER A 18 -16.02 -1.54 -5.23
CA SER A 18 -17.16 -2.31 -5.71
C SER A 18 -16.68 -3.41 -6.68
N GLN A 19 -17.57 -4.34 -7.02
CA GLN A 19 -17.25 -5.41 -7.96
C GLN A 19 -16.88 -4.84 -9.34
N GLN A 20 -15.75 -5.27 -9.89
CA GLN A 20 -15.27 -4.86 -11.21
C GLN A 20 -15.01 -6.06 -12.10
N ARG A 21 -16.01 -6.42 -12.92
CA ARG A 21 -15.94 -7.55 -13.86
C ARG A 21 -14.89 -7.33 -14.96
N ALA A 22 -14.62 -6.07 -15.32
CA ALA A 22 -13.65 -5.69 -16.34
C ALA A 22 -12.20 -6.03 -15.95
N PHE A 23 -11.92 -6.28 -14.67
CA PHE A 23 -10.56 -6.59 -14.21
C PHE A 23 -10.20 -8.07 -14.27
N THR A 24 -11.21 -8.94 -14.41
CA THR A 24 -11.01 -10.38 -14.54
C THR A 24 -10.12 -10.67 -15.75
N ASN A 25 -9.10 -11.51 -15.56
CA ASN A 25 -8.08 -11.88 -16.56
C ASN A 25 -7.18 -10.73 -17.07
N HIS A 26 -7.34 -9.50 -16.57
CA HIS A 26 -6.49 -8.35 -16.91
C HIS A 26 -5.55 -7.97 -15.76
N HIS A 27 -6.04 -8.07 -14.52
CA HIS A 27 -5.28 -7.71 -13.33
C HIS A 27 -5.18 -8.89 -12.37
N VAL A 28 -4.00 -9.09 -11.80
CA VAL A 28 -3.78 -10.14 -10.79
C VAL A 28 -4.41 -9.70 -9.46
N CYS A 29 -5.30 -10.53 -8.92
CA CYS A 29 -5.81 -10.42 -7.56
C CYS A 29 -4.93 -11.25 -6.63
N PHE A 30 -4.39 -10.64 -5.57
CA PHE A 30 -3.41 -11.27 -4.68
C PHE A 30 -3.77 -11.15 -3.19
N GLY A 31 -4.93 -10.56 -2.86
CA GLY A 31 -5.33 -10.38 -1.47
C GLY A 31 -6.69 -9.70 -1.32
N THR A 32 -7.16 -9.63 -0.08
CA THR A 32 -8.40 -8.94 0.30
C THR A 32 -8.19 -8.16 1.60
N VAL A 33 -8.96 -7.08 1.77
CA VAL A 33 -8.90 -6.24 2.98
C VAL A 33 -9.69 -6.93 4.09
N MET A 34 -8.99 -7.39 5.13
CA MET A 34 -9.61 -8.06 6.29
C MET A 34 -10.14 -7.08 7.35
N LYS A 35 -9.42 -5.98 7.59
CA LYS A 35 -9.79 -4.91 8.54
C LYS A 35 -9.52 -3.55 7.88
N GLY A 36 -10.24 -2.51 8.31
CA GLY A 36 -10.01 -1.14 7.84
C GLY A 36 -10.72 -0.75 6.53
N MET A 37 -11.67 -1.55 6.02
CA MET A 37 -12.44 -1.21 4.81
C MET A 37 -13.20 0.12 4.95
N ARG A 38 -13.55 0.55 6.17
CA ARG A 38 -14.14 1.88 6.40
C ARG A 38 -13.21 3.01 5.93
N VAL A 39 -11.94 2.96 6.32
CA VAL A 39 -10.92 3.94 5.90
C VAL A 39 -10.72 3.91 4.39
N VAL A 40 -10.72 2.72 3.78
CA VAL A 40 -10.63 2.59 2.31
C VAL A 40 -11.81 3.26 1.61
N ARG A 41 -13.03 3.16 2.17
CA ARG A 41 -14.21 3.84 1.63
C ARG A 41 -14.13 5.37 1.78
N GLU A 42 -13.70 5.85 2.94
CA GLU A 42 -13.45 7.28 3.19
C GLU A 42 -12.43 7.85 2.18
N ILE A 43 -11.34 7.12 1.90
CA ILE A 43 -10.37 7.45 0.84
C ILE A 43 -11.05 7.52 -0.54
N GLY A 44 -11.98 6.60 -0.81
CA GLY A 44 -12.76 6.58 -2.05
C GLY A 44 -13.66 7.79 -2.26
N GLU A 45 -14.23 8.33 -1.18
CA GLU A 45 -15.10 9.53 -1.20
C GLU A 45 -14.30 10.80 -1.52
N LEU A 46 -13.00 10.80 -1.27
CA LEU A 46 -12.08 11.89 -1.63
C LEU A 46 -11.67 11.86 -3.12
N GLY A 47 -12.11 10.88 -3.89
CA GLY A 47 -11.84 10.77 -5.31
C GLY A 47 -12.52 11.87 -6.13
N THR A 48 -11.82 12.41 -7.14
CA THR A 48 -12.41 13.36 -8.09
C THR A 48 -12.69 12.71 -9.44
N ARG A 49 -13.44 13.39 -10.30
CA ARG A 49 -13.77 12.91 -11.66
C ARG A 49 -12.53 12.63 -12.53
N VAL A 50 -11.41 13.30 -12.25
CA VAL A 50 -10.15 13.10 -12.99
C VAL A 50 -9.28 11.98 -12.41
N GLY A 51 -9.75 11.30 -11.35
CA GLY A 51 -9.04 10.19 -10.70
C GLY A 51 -7.99 10.62 -9.67
N ARG A 52 -7.61 11.89 -9.62
CA ARG A 52 -6.73 12.43 -8.56
C ARG A 52 -7.56 12.71 -7.30
N PRO A 53 -7.11 12.32 -6.09
CA PRO A 53 -7.83 12.66 -4.88
C PRO A 53 -7.83 14.17 -4.62
N ALA A 54 -8.88 14.67 -3.97
CA ALA A 54 -9.04 16.09 -3.63
C ALA A 54 -7.98 16.58 -2.63
N VAL A 55 -7.50 15.67 -1.77
CA VAL A 55 -6.44 15.92 -0.79
C VAL A 55 -5.30 14.90 -0.99
N PRO A 56 -4.06 15.23 -0.62
CA PRO A 56 -2.96 14.27 -0.61
C PRO A 56 -3.26 13.09 0.33
N ILE A 57 -3.02 11.87 -0.15
CA ILE A 57 -3.20 10.63 0.62
C ILE A 57 -1.87 9.88 0.57
N ARG A 58 -1.29 9.60 1.75
CA ARG A 58 0.02 8.96 1.88
C ARG A 58 -0.07 7.76 2.82
N ILE A 59 0.70 6.72 2.53
CA ILE A 59 0.89 5.59 3.45
C ILE A 59 2.00 5.98 4.40
N VAL A 60 1.65 6.23 5.67
CA VAL A 60 2.58 6.74 6.69
C VAL A 60 3.37 5.62 7.37
N GLN A 61 2.78 4.43 7.45
CA GLN A 61 3.39 3.25 8.04
C GLN A 61 2.81 2.00 7.36
N CYS A 62 3.69 1.05 7.03
CA CYS A 62 3.32 -0.25 6.48
C CYS A 62 4.25 -1.35 7.03
N GLY A 63 3.83 -2.60 6.92
CA GLY A 63 4.60 -3.75 7.40
C GLY A 63 3.85 -5.06 7.22
N VAL A 64 4.51 -6.16 7.59
CA VAL A 64 3.92 -7.50 7.62
C VAL A 64 3.47 -7.80 9.04
N LEU A 65 2.21 -8.18 9.22
CA LEU A 65 1.70 -8.62 10.51
C LEU A 65 2.05 -10.10 10.70
N GLU A 66 2.79 -10.42 11.76
CA GLU A 66 3.05 -11.82 12.13
C GLU A 66 1.80 -12.45 12.76
N ASP A 67 1.63 -13.75 12.53
CA ASP A 67 0.48 -14.50 13.05
C ASP A 67 0.39 -14.40 14.58
N GLY A 68 -0.80 -14.06 15.07
CA GLY A 68 -1.08 -13.95 16.50
C GLY A 68 -0.63 -12.63 17.14
N LYS A 69 -0.01 -11.70 16.40
CA LYS A 69 0.29 -10.35 16.90
C LYS A 69 -0.84 -9.38 16.57
N GLU A 70 -1.12 -8.48 17.49
CA GLU A 70 -1.98 -7.33 17.21
C GLU A 70 -1.25 -6.32 16.31
N PRO A 71 -1.98 -5.63 15.41
CA PRO A 71 -1.39 -4.57 14.63
C PRO A 71 -0.87 -3.47 15.57
N PRO A 72 0.26 -2.83 15.24
CA PRO A 72 0.75 -1.70 16.01
C PRO A 72 -0.33 -0.61 16.08
N PRO A 73 -0.38 0.18 17.17
CA PRO A 73 -1.28 1.31 17.24
C PRO A 73 -1.02 2.24 16.04
N PRO A 74 -2.06 2.96 15.57
CA PRO A 74 -1.86 3.98 14.56
C PRO A 74 -0.77 4.96 15.04
N PRO A 75 0.14 5.39 14.16
CA PRO A 75 1.15 6.35 14.54
C PRO A 75 0.49 7.60 15.11
N SER A 76 1.08 8.17 16.17
CA SER A 76 0.74 9.51 16.65
C SER A 76 0.77 10.46 15.45
N LEU A 77 -0.24 11.32 15.29
CA LEU A 77 -0.42 12.22 14.16
C LEU A 77 0.64 13.36 14.09
N GLU A 78 1.89 13.07 14.41
CA GLU A 78 3.04 13.90 14.07
C GLU A 78 3.49 13.49 12.66
N LEU A 79 2.68 13.86 11.67
CA LEU A 79 3.11 13.79 10.28
C LEU A 79 4.15 14.89 10.10
N GLU A 80 5.43 14.51 10.02
CA GLU A 80 6.46 15.48 9.67
C GLU A 80 6.11 16.17 8.34
N ASP A 81 6.39 17.48 8.31
CA ASP A 81 5.92 18.47 7.34
C ASP A 81 5.72 17.96 5.90
N ASP A 82 4.67 18.42 5.24
CA ASP A 82 4.38 18.18 3.81
C ASP A 82 5.52 18.60 2.84
N ALA A 83 6.53 19.30 3.37
CA ALA A 83 7.75 19.74 2.69
C ALA A 83 8.94 18.78 2.87
N ALA A 84 8.80 17.71 3.65
CA ALA A 84 9.82 16.68 3.77
C ALA A 84 10.13 16.13 2.36
N PRO A 85 11.41 16.12 1.93
CA PRO A 85 11.79 15.60 0.63
C PRO A 85 11.22 14.20 0.47
N LEU A 86 10.60 13.93 -0.69
CA LEU A 86 10.33 12.56 -1.10
C LEU A 86 11.66 11.83 -1.05
N MET A 87 11.73 10.80 -0.22
CA MET A 87 12.89 9.92 -0.12
C MET A 87 13.35 9.53 -1.53
N THR A 88 14.60 9.82 -1.84
CA THR A 88 15.19 9.47 -3.13
C THR A 88 15.31 7.95 -3.28
N GLU A 89 15.36 7.46 -4.52
CA GLU A 89 15.49 6.03 -4.78
C GLU A 89 16.78 5.45 -4.16
N ASP A 90 17.85 6.23 -4.15
CA ASP A 90 19.13 5.86 -3.54
C ASP A 90 19.02 5.78 -2.01
N GLU A 91 18.32 6.72 -1.38
CA GLU A 91 18.06 6.67 0.06
C GLU A 91 17.20 5.45 0.40
N PHE A 92 16.16 5.14 -0.37
CA PHE A 92 15.31 3.96 -0.17
C PHE A 92 16.12 2.65 -0.24
N ARG A 93 17.00 2.55 -1.24
CA ARG A 93 17.88 1.38 -1.41
C ARG A 93 18.94 1.28 -0.31
N SER A 94 19.33 2.41 0.28
CA SER A 94 20.32 2.47 1.36
C SER A 94 19.75 2.16 2.76
N ILE A 95 18.42 2.19 2.93
CA ILE A 95 17.80 1.69 4.16
C ILE A 95 18.10 0.19 4.24
N SER A 96 19.07 -0.14 5.09
CA SER A 96 19.19 -1.49 5.60
C SER A 96 18.03 -1.72 6.55
N VAL A 97 17.05 -2.51 6.12
CA VAL A 97 16.11 -3.13 7.07
C VAL A 97 16.99 -3.93 8.02
N SER A 98 17.11 -3.49 9.28
CA SER A 98 17.83 -4.24 10.29
C SER A 98 17.12 -5.59 10.44
N ASN A 99 17.65 -6.62 9.79
CA ASN A 99 17.22 -7.99 9.95
C ASN A 99 17.31 -8.32 11.44
N LYS A 100 16.18 -8.45 12.13
CA LYS A 100 16.13 -9.31 13.32
C LYS A 100 16.35 -10.75 12.82
N PRO A 101 17.23 -11.53 13.45
CA PRO A 101 17.66 -12.82 12.91
C PRO A 101 16.49 -13.82 13.00
N GLY A 102 16.02 -14.23 11.83
CA GLY A 102 14.95 -15.22 11.68
C GLY A 102 14.83 -15.68 10.23
N ALA A 103 15.97 -15.87 9.56
CA ALA A 103 16.00 -16.37 8.20
C ALA A 103 15.74 -17.89 8.20
N VAL A 104 14.54 -18.30 7.80
CA VAL A 104 14.31 -19.65 7.29
C VAL A 104 14.79 -19.65 5.84
N GLN A 105 15.83 -20.43 5.54
CA GLN A 105 16.33 -20.61 4.18
C GLN A 105 15.34 -21.43 3.35
N PRO A 106 15.06 -21.07 2.09
CA PRO A 106 14.24 -21.88 1.21
C PRO A 106 15.01 -23.11 0.72
N SER A 107 14.32 -24.25 0.76
CA SER A 107 14.70 -25.57 0.22
C SER A 107 14.67 -25.64 -1.29
#